data_AF-A0A972FNT6-F1
#
_entry.id   AF-A0A972FNT6-F1
#
_cell.length_a   1.000
_cell.length_b   1.000
_cell.length_c   1.000
_cell.angle_alpha   90.00
_cell.angle_beta   90.00
_cell.angle_gamma   90.00
#
_symmetry.space_group_name_H-M   'P 1'
#
loop_
_entity.id
_entity.type
_entity.pdbx_description
1 polymer ?
#
loop_
_entity_poly.entity_id
_entity_poly.type
_entity_poly.pdbx_seq_one_letter_code
_entity_poly.pdbx_strand_id
1 'polypeptide(L)'
;MKAKTNLLKRVALFVCAGAALLLMAFTCDDDLDRNYVFYNHSGEMLYLYENYATDSIMPADLTTEPGRTVSIDELQEEHFADINFSDGKKLDLLIFKKSTVDLYGWPTIREQNIYDKRFFISLDSLTQLDYKVKYYGD
;
A
#
# COMPACT_ATOMS: atom_id res chain seq x y z
N MET A 1 59.03 28.41 9.23
CA MET A 1 58.23 27.39 8.50
C MET A 1 57.02 26.81 9.26
N LYS A 2 56.56 27.37 10.40
CA LYS A 2 55.47 26.79 11.23
C LYS A 2 54.05 27.37 10.97
N ALA A 3 53.92 28.47 10.23
CA ALA A 3 52.63 29.17 10.09
C ALA A 3 51.68 28.53 9.06
N LYS A 4 52.21 27.91 7.99
CA LYS A 4 51.40 27.35 6.90
C LYS A 4 50.62 26.08 7.31
N THR A 5 51.13 25.33 8.28
CA THR A 5 50.55 24.05 8.72
C THR A 5 49.26 24.23 9.55
N ASN A 6 49.09 25.37 10.21
CA ASN A 6 47.90 25.67 11.02
C ASN A 6 46.73 26.22 10.18
N LEU A 7 47.01 26.82 9.02
CA LEU A 7 45.97 27.32 8.12
C LEU A 7 45.27 26.15 7.39
N LEU A 8 46.04 25.18 6.89
CA LEU A 8 45.50 23.96 6.24
C LEU A 8 44.61 23.14 7.17
N LYS A 9 44.99 22.99 8.46
CA LYS A 9 44.17 22.27 9.44
C LYS A 9 42.84 22.99 9.74
N ARG A 10 42.84 24.32 9.72
CA ARG A 10 41.62 25.13 9.95
C ARG A 10 40.70 25.14 8.73
N VAL A 11 41.24 25.20 7.51
CA VAL A 11 40.45 25.08 6.27
C VAL A 11 39.83 23.68 6.15
N ALA A 12 40.58 22.62 6.47
CA ALA A 12 40.04 21.26 6.47
C ALA A 12 38.91 21.06 7.51
N LEU A 13 39.02 21.68 8.69
CA LEU A 13 37.98 21.58 9.72
C LEU A 13 36.66 22.27 9.31
N PHE A 14 36.73 23.39 8.58
CA PHE A 14 35.55 24.10 8.08
C PHE A 14 34.87 23.37 6.91
N VAL A 15 35.64 22.72 6.03
CA VAL A 15 35.09 21.92 4.92
C VAL A 15 34.36 20.67 5.42
N CYS A 16 34.88 20.00 6.45
CA CYS A 16 34.20 18.83 7.03
C CYS A 16 32.91 19.20 7.79
N ALA A 17 32.89 20.35 8.48
CA ALA A 17 31.68 20.82 9.17
C ALA A 17 30.57 21.24 8.19
N GLY A 18 30.93 21.86 7.06
CA GLY A 18 29.97 22.22 6.01
C GLY A 18 29.38 21.01 5.27
N ALA A 19 30.19 19.97 5.02
CA ALA A 19 29.73 18.73 4.40
C ALA A 19 28.79 17.92 5.33
N ALA A 20 29.03 17.93 6.64
CA ALA A 20 28.15 17.28 7.61
C ALA A 20 26.78 17.98 7.75
N LEU A 21 26.73 19.31 7.62
CA LEU A 21 25.47 20.08 7.61
C LEU A 21 24.66 19.87 6.33
N LEU A 22 25.31 19.67 5.18
CA LEU A 22 24.64 19.34 3.92
C LEU A 22 24.05 17.91 3.91
N LEU A 23 24.62 16.97 4.66
CA LEU A 23 24.10 15.61 4.79
C LEU A 23 22.87 15.52 5.71
N MET A 24 22.67 16.48 6.62
CA MET A 24 21.47 16.54 7.46
C MET A 24 20.26 17.22 6.78
N ALA A 25 20.45 17.84 5.60
CA ALA A 25 19.38 18.47 4.83
C ALA A 25 18.63 17.50 3.89
N PHE A 26 19.02 16.21 3.88
CA PHE A 26 18.38 15.15 3.08
C PHE A 26 17.60 14.14 3.92
N THR A 27 17.20 14.49 5.16
CA THR A 27 16.02 13.85 5.73
C THR A 27 14.80 14.55 5.12
N CYS A 28 14.62 14.36 3.82
CA CYS A 28 13.30 14.47 3.23
C CYS A 28 12.53 13.37 3.94
N ASP A 29 11.75 13.76 4.94
CA ASP A 29 10.55 13.01 5.30
C ASP A 29 9.71 13.13 4.02
N ASP A 30 9.99 12.23 3.07
CA ASP A 30 9.07 12.00 1.98
C ASP A 30 7.84 11.48 2.71
N ASP A 31 6.91 12.37 3.02
CA ASP A 31 5.52 12.02 3.15
C ASP A 31 5.22 11.32 1.84
N LEU A 32 5.33 10.00 1.88
CA LEU A 32 5.23 9.16 0.72
C LEU A 32 3.77 9.19 0.31
N ASP A 33 3.44 10.17 -0.54
CA ASP A 33 2.21 10.30 -1.31
C ASP A 33 2.15 9.11 -2.27
N ARG A 34 1.97 7.93 -1.68
CA ARG A 34 1.88 6.65 -2.36
C ARG A 34 0.41 6.46 -2.67
N ASN A 35 0.10 6.07 -3.90
CA ASN A 35 -1.22 5.57 -4.26
C ASN A 35 -1.14 4.05 -4.42
N TYR A 36 -2.11 3.35 -3.86
CA TYR A 36 -2.38 1.96 -4.19
C TYR A 36 -3.16 1.95 -5.49
N VAL A 37 -2.73 1.17 -6.46
CA VAL A 37 -3.46 1.04 -7.71
C VAL A 37 -3.97 -0.37 -7.90
N PHE A 38 -5.29 -0.49 -8.04
CA PHE A 38 -5.96 -1.74 -8.35
C PHE A 38 -6.47 -1.72 -9.79
N TYR A 39 -6.20 -2.80 -10.53
CA TYR A 39 -6.65 -2.97 -11.92
C TYR A 39 -7.53 -4.21 -12.04
N ASN A 40 -8.74 -4.00 -12.56
CA ASN A 40 -9.67 -5.07 -12.85
C ASN A 40 -9.58 -5.51 -14.33
N HIS A 41 -9.02 -6.70 -14.57
CA HIS A 41 -8.99 -7.37 -15.87
C HIS A 41 -9.84 -8.65 -15.90
N SER A 42 -10.82 -8.81 -14.98
CA SER A 42 -11.61 -10.05 -14.87
C SER A 42 -12.67 -10.22 -15.96
N GLY A 43 -12.97 -9.15 -16.71
CA GLY A 43 -14.09 -9.13 -17.67
C GLY A 43 -15.47 -8.96 -17.02
N GLU A 44 -15.55 -8.73 -15.70
CA GLU A 44 -16.78 -8.36 -15.02
C GLU A 44 -16.57 -7.33 -13.90
N MET A 45 -17.66 -6.71 -13.45
CA MET A 45 -17.63 -5.82 -12.29
C MET A 45 -17.17 -6.57 -11.04
N LEU A 46 -16.35 -5.92 -10.23
CA LEU A 46 -15.91 -6.45 -8.95
C LEU A 46 -16.44 -5.61 -7.81
N TYR A 47 -16.65 -6.28 -6.71
CA TYR A 47 -16.85 -5.69 -5.40
C TYR A 47 -15.63 -6.00 -4.54
N LEU A 48 -15.09 -4.98 -3.90
CA LEU A 48 -13.89 -5.08 -3.08
C LEU A 48 -14.22 -4.71 -1.64
N TYR A 49 -13.65 -5.47 -0.71
CA TYR A 49 -13.59 -5.12 0.69
C TYR A 49 -12.12 -5.05 1.11
N GLU A 50 -11.71 -3.90 1.64
CA GLU A 50 -10.33 -3.61 2.01
C GLU A 50 -10.24 -3.34 3.50
N ASN A 51 -9.24 -3.94 4.14
CA ASN A 51 -8.87 -3.63 5.51
C ASN A 51 -7.35 -3.62 5.68
N TYR A 52 -6.89 -2.89 6.69
CA TYR A 52 -5.49 -2.71 7.03
C TYR A 52 -5.23 -3.29 8.42
N ALA A 53 -5.17 -4.62 8.48
CA ALA A 53 -5.10 -5.37 9.72
C ALA A 53 -3.83 -6.22 9.82
N THR A 54 -3.45 -6.59 11.04
CA THR A 54 -2.39 -7.58 11.30
C THR A 54 -2.85 -8.99 10.94
N ASP A 55 -4.12 -9.26 11.18
CA ASP A 55 -4.76 -10.55 10.96
C ASP A 55 -5.72 -10.52 9.79
N SER A 56 -5.93 -11.70 9.24
CA SER A 56 -6.85 -11.94 8.15
C SER A 56 -8.32 -11.81 8.58
N ILE A 57 -9.09 -10.90 7.99
CA ILE A 57 -10.56 -10.83 8.15
C ILE A 57 -11.28 -11.92 7.35
N MET A 58 -12.43 -12.38 7.83
CA MET A 58 -13.25 -13.33 7.08
C MET A 58 -14.53 -12.65 6.56
N PRO A 59 -15.07 -13.06 5.40
CA PRO A 59 -16.39 -12.63 4.96
C PRO A 59 -17.49 -12.71 6.04
N ALA A 60 -17.42 -13.70 6.94
CA ALA A 60 -18.34 -13.83 8.07
C ALA A 60 -18.31 -12.62 9.04
N ASP A 61 -17.18 -11.92 9.12
CA ASP A 61 -16.98 -10.75 9.99
C ASP A 61 -17.43 -9.44 9.34
N LEU A 62 -17.87 -9.48 8.08
CA LEU A 62 -18.28 -8.29 7.33
C LEU A 62 -19.63 -7.77 7.85
N THR A 63 -19.59 -6.57 8.42
CA THR A 63 -20.76 -5.91 8.99
C THR A 63 -21.55 -5.12 7.95
N THR A 64 -20.94 -4.79 6.81
CA THR A 64 -21.50 -3.96 5.74
C THR A 64 -21.24 -4.56 4.36
N GLU A 65 -21.98 -4.07 3.37
CA GLU A 65 -21.73 -4.33 1.94
C GLU A 65 -20.33 -3.81 1.53
N PRO A 66 -19.72 -4.36 0.46
CA PRO A 66 -18.35 -4.05 0.04
C PRO A 66 -18.08 -2.55 -0.09
N GLY A 67 -16.89 -2.15 0.35
CA GLY A 67 -16.46 -0.76 0.43
C GLY A 67 -16.22 -0.10 -0.93
N ARG A 68 -15.90 -0.86 -1.98
CA ARG A 68 -15.64 -0.32 -3.32
C ARG A 68 -16.20 -1.21 -4.43
N THR A 69 -16.68 -0.58 -5.50
CA THR A 69 -17.04 -1.24 -6.76
C THR A 69 -16.04 -0.85 -7.83
N VAL A 70 -15.58 -1.81 -8.64
CA VAL A 70 -14.60 -1.58 -9.71
C VAL A 70 -15.11 -2.14 -11.03
N SER A 71 -15.19 -1.28 -12.05
CA SER A 71 -15.65 -1.66 -13.39
C SER A 71 -14.58 -2.41 -14.17
N ILE A 72 -14.95 -2.97 -15.31
CA ILE A 72 -14.06 -3.74 -16.19
C ILE A 72 -13.02 -2.80 -16.81
N ASP A 73 -11.76 -3.21 -16.81
CA ASP A 73 -10.60 -2.46 -17.32
C ASP A 73 -10.45 -1.06 -16.71
N GLU A 74 -11.02 -0.88 -15.51
CA GLU A 74 -10.91 0.34 -14.75
C GLU A 74 -9.68 0.30 -13.84
N LEU A 75 -8.93 1.40 -13.90
CA LEU A 75 -7.83 1.71 -13.00
C LEU A 75 -8.40 2.50 -11.82
N GLN A 76 -8.25 1.97 -10.61
CA GLN A 76 -8.63 2.64 -9.39
C GLN A 76 -7.39 2.99 -8.58
N GLU A 77 -7.26 4.25 -8.18
CA GLU A 77 -6.18 4.74 -7.32
C GLU A 77 -6.74 5.13 -5.95
N GLU A 78 -6.12 4.65 -4.89
CA GLU A 78 -6.40 5.09 -3.52
C GLU A 78 -5.15 5.67 -2.88
N HIS A 79 -5.30 6.87 -2.31
CA HIS A 79 -4.22 7.55 -1.60
C HIS A 79 -3.89 6.83 -0.29
N PHE A 80 -2.63 6.43 -0.10
CA PHE A 80 -2.14 5.77 1.11
C PHE A 80 -1.91 6.74 2.29
N ALA A 81 -1.94 8.06 2.07
CA ALA A 81 -1.48 9.06 3.04
C ALA A 81 -2.19 9.00 4.40
N ASP A 82 -3.39 8.43 4.48
CA ASP A 82 -4.16 8.30 5.73
C ASP A 82 -4.05 6.91 6.39
N ILE A 83 -3.33 5.96 5.77
CA ILE A 83 -3.28 4.57 6.22
C ILE A 83 -1.97 4.35 6.98
N ASN A 84 -2.07 4.30 8.31
CA ASN A 84 -0.94 3.95 9.15
C ASN A 84 -0.59 2.45 9.02
N PHE A 85 0.18 2.13 7.98
CA PHE A 85 0.83 0.85 7.68
C PHE A 85 2.01 0.55 8.63
N SER A 86 2.06 1.14 9.82
CA SER A 86 3.06 0.77 10.83
C SER A 86 2.83 -0.65 11.38
N ASP A 87 3.92 -1.31 11.73
CA ASP A 87 4.04 -2.54 12.51
C ASP A 87 3.13 -3.71 12.10
N GLY A 88 3.61 -4.53 11.16
CA GLY A 88 3.09 -5.87 10.88
C GLY A 88 1.73 -5.92 10.16
N LYS A 89 1.10 -4.77 9.92
CA LYS A 89 -0.16 -4.67 9.17
C LYS A 89 0.01 -5.03 7.69
N LYS A 90 -1.05 -5.55 7.10
CA LYS A 90 -1.12 -5.96 5.70
C LYS A 90 -2.37 -5.38 5.03
N LEU A 91 -2.28 -5.15 3.73
CA LEU A 91 -3.46 -4.96 2.89
C LEU A 91 -4.18 -6.30 2.82
N ASP A 92 -5.38 -6.36 3.40
CA ASP A 92 -6.29 -7.48 3.29
C ASP A 92 -7.44 -7.09 2.37
N LEU A 93 -7.38 -7.60 1.14
CA LEU A 93 -8.30 -7.28 0.07
C LEU A 93 -9.06 -8.54 -0.31
N LEU A 94 -10.37 -8.53 -0.04
CA LEU A 94 -11.32 -9.53 -0.51
C LEU A 94 -11.96 -9.04 -1.81
N ILE A 95 -12.01 -9.91 -2.80
CA ILE A 95 -12.60 -9.67 -4.11
C ILE A 95 -13.80 -10.58 -4.29
N PHE A 96 -14.91 -9.98 -4.69
CA PHE A 96 -16.13 -10.67 -5.07
C PHE A 96 -16.49 -10.26 -6.49
N LYS A 97 -16.64 -11.25 -7.37
CA LYS A 97 -17.16 -11.05 -8.71
C LYS A 97 -18.64 -10.70 -8.63
N LYS A 98 -19.12 -9.89 -9.58
CA LYS A 98 -20.54 -9.58 -9.66
C LYS A 98 -21.38 -10.84 -9.85
N SER A 99 -20.93 -11.77 -10.67
CA SER A 99 -21.57 -13.07 -10.87
C SER A 99 -21.71 -13.87 -9.57
N THR A 100 -20.70 -13.87 -8.71
CA THR A 100 -20.74 -14.52 -7.38
C THR A 100 -21.76 -13.84 -6.45
N VAL A 101 -21.77 -12.51 -6.42
CA VAL A 101 -22.74 -11.75 -5.61
C VAL A 101 -24.17 -11.95 -6.10
N ASP A 102 -24.40 -11.94 -7.41
CA ASP A 102 -25.72 -12.18 -7.99
C ASP A 102 -26.23 -13.61 -7.73
N LEU A 103 -25.33 -14.60 -7.66
CA LEU A 103 -25.68 -15.99 -7.42
C LEU A 103 -26.05 -16.28 -5.97
N TYR A 104 -25.27 -15.79 -5.02
CA TYR A 104 -25.41 -16.14 -3.60
C TYR A 104 -26.10 -15.05 -2.77
N GLY A 105 -25.91 -13.78 -3.12
CA GLY A 105 -26.27 -12.65 -2.28
C GLY A 105 -25.39 -12.50 -1.04
N TRP A 106 -25.34 -11.28 -0.49
CA TRP A 106 -24.51 -10.95 0.67
C TRP A 106 -24.79 -11.77 1.93
N PRO A 107 -26.05 -12.12 2.29
CA PRO A 107 -26.30 -12.95 3.47
C PRO A 107 -25.61 -14.31 3.38
N THR A 108 -25.75 -15.02 2.26
CA THR A 108 -25.14 -16.33 2.04
C THR A 108 -23.63 -16.24 1.92
N ILE A 109 -23.11 -15.20 1.26
CA ILE A 109 -21.66 -14.95 1.18
C ILE A 109 -21.04 -14.87 2.57
N ARG A 110 -21.66 -14.13 3.49
CA ARG A 110 -21.17 -13.98 4.87
C ARG A 110 -21.31 -15.28 5.66
N GLU A 111 -22.48 -15.91 5.61
CA GLU A 111 -22.75 -17.15 6.36
C GLU A 111 -21.84 -18.31 5.93
N GLN A 112 -21.56 -18.42 4.62
CA GLN A 112 -20.77 -19.51 4.05
C GLN A 112 -19.31 -19.15 3.77
N ASN A 113 -18.88 -17.94 4.14
CA ASN A 113 -17.51 -17.47 3.98
C ASN A 113 -17.01 -17.50 2.51
N ILE A 114 -17.85 -17.11 1.57
CA ILE A 114 -17.58 -17.18 0.11
C ILE A 114 -16.81 -15.94 -0.32
N TYR A 115 -15.79 -16.09 -1.17
CA TYR A 115 -15.08 -15.01 -1.86
C TYR A 115 -14.36 -15.57 -3.09
N ASP A 116 -14.11 -14.73 -4.11
CA ASP A 116 -13.44 -15.17 -5.34
C ASP A 116 -11.92 -15.11 -5.21
N LYS A 117 -11.40 -14.03 -4.62
CA LYS A 117 -9.97 -13.88 -4.38
C LYS A 117 -9.69 -13.14 -3.09
N ARG A 118 -8.54 -13.45 -2.51
CA ARG A 118 -7.99 -12.72 -1.39
C ARG A 118 -6.54 -12.37 -1.65
N PHE A 119 -6.21 -11.10 -1.43
CA PHE A 119 -4.84 -10.62 -1.34
C PHE A 119 -4.55 -10.26 0.11
N PHE A 120 -3.48 -10.82 0.67
CA PHE A 120 -3.03 -10.51 2.04
C PHE A 120 -1.55 -10.11 1.99
N ILE A 121 -1.30 -8.84 1.67
CA ILE A 121 -0.01 -8.34 1.18
C ILE A 121 0.62 -7.39 2.20
N SER A 122 1.88 -7.64 2.58
CA SER A 122 2.65 -6.70 3.41
C SER A 122 3.09 -5.47 2.62
N LEU A 123 3.42 -4.39 3.33
CA LEU A 123 3.96 -3.18 2.70
C LEU A 123 5.24 -3.47 1.89
N ASP A 124 6.14 -4.32 2.40
CA ASP A 124 7.36 -4.71 1.68
C ASP A 124 7.05 -5.36 0.33
N SER A 125 6.07 -6.27 0.31
CA SER A 125 5.63 -6.93 -0.92
C SER A 125 4.93 -5.94 -1.86
N LEU A 126 4.10 -5.03 -1.35
CA LEU A 126 3.49 -3.96 -2.16
C LEU A 126 4.55 -3.03 -2.77
N THR A 127 5.62 -2.74 -2.03
CA THR A 127 6.75 -1.93 -2.51
C THR A 127 7.46 -2.62 -3.68
N GLN A 128 7.66 -3.93 -3.60
CA GLN A 128 8.23 -4.73 -4.70
C GLN A 128 7.33 -4.77 -5.95
N LEU A 129 6.03 -4.54 -5.77
CA LEU A 129 5.03 -4.46 -6.84
C LEU A 129 4.78 -3.03 -7.34
N ASP A 130 5.56 -2.05 -6.89
CA ASP A 130 5.35 -0.63 -7.21
C ASP A 130 3.90 -0.19 -6.91
N TYR A 131 3.36 -0.68 -5.79
CA TYR A 131 2.01 -0.41 -5.29
C TYR A 131 0.86 -0.79 -6.23
N LYS A 132 1.11 -1.68 -7.20
CA LYS A 132 0.13 -2.10 -8.20
C LYS A 132 -0.33 -3.53 -7.95
N VAL A 133 -1.64 -3.72 -7.80
CA VAL A 133 -2.29 -5.03 -7.78
C VAL A 133 -3.18 -5.16 -9.01
N LYS A 134 -3.07 -6.30 -9.70
CA LYS A 134 -3.87 -6.61 -10.88
C LYS A 134 -4.64 -7.90 -10.64
N TYR A 135 -5.93 -7.90 -10.96
CA TYR A 135 -6.77 -9.08 -10.87
C TYR A 135 -7.31 -9.46 -12.24
N TYR A 136 -7.07 -10.69 -12.66
CA TYR A 136 -7.41 -11.19 -14.00
C TYR A 136 -8.62 -12.13 -14.03
N GLY A 137 -9.30 -12.34 -12.90
CA GLY A 137 -10.46 -13.24 -12.82
C GLY A 137 -10.17 -14.67 -12.37
N ASP A 138 -8.91 -15.04 -12.13
CA ASP A 138 -8.49 -16.40 -11.72
C ASP A 138 -8.20 -16.53 -10.20
#